data_AF-A0A5N5J7I8-F1
#
_entry.id   AF-A0A5N5J7I8-F1
#
_cell.length_a   1.000
_cell.length_b   1.000
_cell.length_c   1.000
_cell.angle_alpha   90.00
_cell.angle_beta   90.00
_cell.angle_gamma   90.00
#
_symmetry.space_group_name_H-M   'P 1'
#
loop_
_entity.id
_entity.type
_entity.pdbx_description
1 polymer ?
#
loop_
_entity_poly.entity_id
_entity_poly.type
_entity_poly.pdbx_seq_one_letter_code
_entity_poly.pdbx_strand_id
1 'polypeptide(L)'
;MKSRVFWICGLVLLLGWACEDILEVPDISNATVTILAPMDSSVVTTNAVGFNWEKVDEATSYKVQIAAPDFENTSQMVLDSVIVEDTLGNVVTRIDKDLVNGNYAWRVKALNSDYETVFTVSSFQVDGDEELDITPPNTPQLATPANGASLTQSSVSFSWTREDISGTAERDSIYIFSDESLTALTTKALGANKTYTTSLASGTFYWYVRAFDAAGNKSDASSTFNFTVAD
;
A
#
# COMPACT_ATOMS: atom_id res chain seq x y z
N MET A 1 -72.71 61.22 6.40
CA MET A 1 -71.81 60.80 5.29
C MET A 1 -71.01 59.59 5.76
N LYS A 2 -71.01 58.53 4.96
CA LYS A 2 -70.43 57.21 5.28
C LYS A 2 -68.90 57.29 5.31
N SER A 3 -68.26 56.67 6.31
CA SER A 3 -66.83 56.34 6.27
C SER A 3 -66.66 54.90 6.75
N ARG A 4 -66.17 54.04 5.86
CA ARG A 4 -65.85 52.63 6.11
C ARG A 4 -64.37 52.54 6.46
N VAL A 5 -64.04 52.04 7.63
CA VAL A 5 -62.65 51.76 8.04
C VAL A 5 -62.39 50.28 7.79
N PHE A 6 -61.52 49.99 6.84
CA PHE A 6 -61.00 48.65 6.57
C PHE A 6 -59.88 48.33 7.57
N TRP A 7 -60.00 47.22 8.29
CA TRP A 7 -58.91 46.63 9.07
C TRP A 7 -58.03 45.81 8.12
N ILE A 8 -56.76 46.19 8.00
CA ILE A 8 -55.72 45.38 7.33
C ILE A 8 -54.88 44.73 8.43
N CYS A 9 -54.97 43.41 8.56
CA CYS A 9 -54.05 42.60 9.35
C CYS A 9 -52.64 42.73 8.78
N GLY A 10 -51.72 43.33 9.53
CA GLY A 10 -50.29 43.29 9.23
C GLY A 10 -49.71 41.94 9.65
N LEU A 11 -49.37 41.11 8.67
CA LEU A 11 -48.55 39.91 8.86
C LEU A 11 -47.11 40.37 9.14
N VAL A 12 -46.64 40.21 10.38
CA VAL A 12 -45.22 40.41 10.72
C VAL A 12 -44.45 39.20 10.20
N LEU A 13 -43.70 39.39 9.12
CA LEU A 13 -42.73 38.42 8.63
C LEU A 13 -41.51 38.46 9.56
N LEU A 14 -41.40 37.49 10.47
CA LEU A 14 -40.19 37.23 11.25
C LEU A 14 -39.13 36.61 10.31
N LEU A 15 -38.28 37.46 9.73
CA LEU A 15 -37.07 37.02 9.06
C LEU A 15 -36.04 36.59 10.11
N GLY A 16 -35.66 35.32 10.02
CA GLY A 16 -34.83 34.61 10.97
C GLY A 16 -33.37 35.05 10.97
N TRP A 17 -32.71 34.72 12.07
CA TRP A 17 -31.25 34.63 12.17
C TRP A 17 -30.98 33.33 12.91
N ALA A 18 -31.05 32.20 12.19
CA ALA A 18 -30.25 31.05 12.61
C ALA A 18 -28.82 31.44 12.23
N CYS A 19 -28.06 31.95 13.19
CA CYS A 19 -26.61 32.03 13.02
C CYS A 19 -26.15 30.57 12.96
N GLU A 20 -25.86 30.09 11.76
CA GLU A 20 -25.08 28.87 11.60
C GLU A 20 -23.71 29.24 12.18
N ASP A 21 -23.38 28.70 13.35
CA ASP A 21 -22.08 28.89 13.97
C ASP A 21 -21.06 28.22 13.06
N ILE A 22 -20.43 29.03 12.19
CA ILE A 22 -19.39 28.56 11.30
C ILE A 22 -18.19 28.25 12.18
N LEU A 23 -17.97 26.97 12.45
CA LEU A 23 -16.78 26.52 13.15
C LEU A 23 -15.57 26.85 12.26
N GLU A 24 -14.83 27.88 12.65
CA GLU A 24 -13.60 28.26 11.99
C GLU A 24 -12.55 27.17 12.23
N VAL A 25 -11.95 26.70 11.15
CA VAL A 25 -10.84 25.74 11.22
C VAL A 25 -9.58 26.51 11.63
N PRO A 26 -8.85 26.06 12.68
CA PRO A 26 -7.62 26.74 13.10
C PRO A 26 -6.56 26.79 11.98
N ASP A 27 -5.99 27.98 11.74
CA ASP A 27 -4.90 28.15 10.78
C ASP A 27 -3.58 27.63 11.34
N ILE A 28 -3.08 26.55 10.73
CA ILE A 28 -1.79 25.93 11.08
C ILE A 28 -0.66 26.31 10.11
N SER A 29 -0.87 27.15 9.11
CA SER A 29 0.11 27.37 8.03
C SER A 29 1.45 27.97 8.48
N ASN A 30 1.48 28.64 9.63
CA ASN A 30 2.71 29.16 10.25
C ASN A 30 3.33 28.22 11.29
N ALA A 31 2.72 27.07 11.57
CA ALA A 31 3.31 26.04 12.40
C ALA A 31 4.41 25.28 11.65
N THR A 32 5.28 24.63 12.41
CA THR A 32 6.39 23.81 11.88
C THR A 32 6.32 22.43 12.49
N VAL A 33 6.53 21.40 11.67
CA VAL A 33 6.68 20.03 12.18
C VAL A 33 8.12 19.84 12.66
N THR A 34 8.32 19.51 13.94
CA THR A 34 9.65 19.19 14.49
C THR A 34 10.02 17.74 14.19
N ILE A 35 11.11 17.52 13.45
CA ILE A 35 11.66 16.17 13.21
C ILE A 35 12.43 15.68 14.44
N LEU A 36 12.15 14.44 14.86
CA LEU A 36 12.85 13.75 15.95
C LEU A 36 13.86 12.73 15.43
N ALA A 37 13.52 11.96 14.39
CA ALA A 37 14.42 10.99 13.76
C ALA A 37 13.90 10.56 12.37
N PRO A 38 14.76 10.21 11.40
CA PRO A 38 16.20 10.46 11.40
C PRO A 38 16.52 11.97 11.34
N MET A 39 17.46 12.42 12.17
CA MET A 39 17.92 13.81 12.19
C MET A 39 18.85 14.10 11.00
N ASP A 40 19.01 15.39 10.70
CA ASP A 40 19.84 15.80 9.57
C ASP A 40 21.29 15.32 9.71
N SER A 41 21.84 14.83 8.61
CA SER A 41 23.18 14.25 8.48
C SER A 41 23.44 13.02 9.37
N SER A 42 22.40 12.39 9.94
CA SER A 42 22.56 11.19 10.76
C SER A 42 22.85 9.94 9.91
N VAL A 43 23.51 8.95 10.53
CA VAL A 43 23.71 7.61 9.96
C VAL A 43 22.90 6.62 10.78
N VAL A 44 22.01 5.88 10.12
CA VAL A 44 21.16 4.85 10.72
C VAL A 44 21.75 3.48 10.39
N THR A 45 22.16 2.72 11.42
CA THR A 45 22.87 1.44 11.27
C THR A 45 21.94 0.24 11.21
N THR A 46 20.70 0.44 10.81
CA THR A 46 19.68 -0.59 10.62
C THR A 46 18.84 -0.22 9.42
N ASN A 47 18.43 -1.21 8.64
CA ASN A 47 17.56 -0.97 7.49
C ASN A 47 16.11 -0.69 7.86
N ALA A 48 15.66 -1.10 9.05
CA ALA A 48 14.32 -0.78 9.56
C ALA A 48 14.32 0.63 10.16
N VAL A 49 14.11 1.64 9.31
CA VAL A 49 14.25 3.05 9.69
C VAL A 49 12.92 3.58 10.23
N GLY A 50 12.96 4.10 11.47
CA GLY A 50 11.83 4.77 12.10
C GLY A 50 11.87 6.28 11.88
N PHE A 51 10.82 6.83 11.29
CA PHE A 51 10.60 8.26 11.09
C PHE A 51 9.66 8.79 12.14
N ASN A 52 10.08 9.79 12.92
CA ASN A 52 9.37 10.30 14.08
C ASN A 52 9.38 11.82 14.07
N TRP A 53 8.24 12.42 14.40
CA TRP A 53 8.09 13.87 14.52
C TRP A 53 7.18 14.24 15.71
N GLU A 54 7.24 15.50 16.13
CA GLU A 54 6.32 16.04 17.13
C GLU A 54 4.95 16.35 16.52
N LYS A 55 3.89 16.11 17.29
CA LYS A 55 2.54 16.48 16.89
C LYS A 55 2.41 18.01 16.83
N VAL A 56 1.97 18.53 15.69
CA VAL A 56 1.45 19.88 15.53
C VAL A 56 0.00 19.92 16.05
N ASP A 57 -0.30 20.92 16.87
CA ASP A 57 -1.64 21.14 17.40
C ASP A 57 -2.64 21.41 16.27
N GLU A 58 -3.89 20.94 16.42
CA GLU A 58 -4.95 21.06 15.39
C GLU A 58 -4.66 20.38 14.03
N ALA A 59 -3.57 19.62 13.91
CA ALA A 59 -3.31 18.79 12.73
C ALA A 59 -4.09 17.47 12.80
N THR A 60 -4.84 17.16 11.74
CA THR A 60 -5.60 15.91 11.59
C THR A 60 -4.90 14.91 10.67
N SER A 61 -3.88 15.34 9.92
CA SER A 61 -3.07 14.45 9.09
C SER A 61 -1.66 14.97 8.85
N TYR A 62 -0.78 14.09 8.38
CA TYR A 62 0.59 14.44 7.96
C TYR A 62 0.89 13.88 6.58
N LYS A 63 1.47 14.69 5.71
CA LYS A 63 2.04 14.21 4.46
C LYS A 63 3.52 13.93 4.68
N VAL A 64 3.94 12.68 4.45
CA VAL A 64 5.32 12.22 4.61
C VAL A 64 5.84 11.74 3.26
N GLN A 65 7.04 12.19 2.90
CA GLN A 65 7.72 11.78 1.68
C GLN A 65 9.17 11.40 1.97
N ILE A 66 9.66 10.36 1.29
CA ILE A 66 11.04 9.88 1.37
C ILE A 66 11.57 9.77 -0.06
N ALA A 67 12.70 10.40 -0.34
CA ALA A 67 13.36 10.41 -1.64
C ALA A 67 14.78 9.84 -1.52
N ALA A 68 15.22 9.16 -2.57
CA ALA A 68 16.59 8.70 -2.74
C ALA A 68 17.19 9.33 -4.02
N PRO A 69 18.45 9.79 -4.00
CA PRO A 69 19.24 10.06 -2.80
C PRO A 69 18.75 11.29 -2.02
N ASP A 70 18.08 12.23 -2.69
CA ASP A 70 17.57 13.47 -2.13
C ASP A 70 16.42 14.05 -2.99
N PHE A 71 15.87 15.22 -2.62
CA PHE A 71 14.77 15.88 -3.34
C PHE A 71 15.22 16.75 -4.55
N GLU A 72 16.52 17.00 -4.73
CA GLU A 72 17.06 17.80 -5.83
C GLU A 72 17.46 16.92 -7.02
N ASN A 73 17.99 15.73 -6.75
CA ASN A 73 18.47 14.74 -7.70
C ASN A 73 17.72 13.40 -7.53
N THR A 74 16.42 13.46 -7.22
CA THR A 74 15.61 12.28 -6.91
C THR A 74 15.66 11.26 -8.04
N SER A 75 16.27 10.10 -7.77
CA SER A 75 16.15 8.92 -8.63
C SER A 75 14.88 8.14 -8.33
N GLN A 76 14.43 8.15 -7.07
CA GLN A 76 13.22 7.44 -6.63
C GLN A 76 12.51 8.16 -5.48
N MET A 77 11.19 8.27 -5.58
CA MET A 77 10.31 8.57 -4.45
C MET A 77 9.98 7.24 -3.75
N VAL A 78 10.65 6.97 -2.64
CA VAL A 78 10.52 5.73 -1.86
C VAL A 78 9.21 5.68 -1.06
N LEU A 79 8.71 6.85 -0.68
CA LEU A 79 7.41 7.01 -0.03
C LEU A 79 6.78 8.36 -0.44
N ASP A 80 5.49 8.34 -0.71
CA ASP A 80 4.62 9.53 -0.74
C ASP A 80 3.26 9.14 -0.16
N SER A 81 2.97 9.56 1.06
CA SER A 81 1.77 9.10 1.77
C SER A 81 1.23 10.15 2.71
N VAL A 82 -0.09 10.08 2.94
CA VAL A 82 -0.79 10.88 3.93
C VAL A 82 -1.20 9.97 5.08
N ILE A 83 -0.76 10.33 6.28
CA ILE A 83 -1.11 9.68 7.54
C ILE A 83 -2.29 10.43 8.12
N VAL A 84 -3.44 9.79 8.19
CA VAL A 84 -4.70 10.40 8.66
C VAL A 84 -4.99 10.04 10.10
N GLU A 85 -5.76 10.89 10.77
CA GLU A 85 -6.37 10.58 12.05
C GLU A 85 -7.23 9.32 12.01
N ASP A 86 -7.23 8.59 13.11
CA ASP A 86 -8.11 7.44 13.31
C ASP A 86 -9.52 7.87 13.76
N THR A 87 -10.42 6.89 13.90
CA THR A 87 -11.80 7.13 14.33
C THR A 87 -11.93 7.64 15.77
N LEU A 88 -10.84 7.65 16.54
CA LEU A 88 -10.75 8.15 17.91
C LEU A 88 -10.10 9.54 17.97
N GLY A 89 -9.78 10.15 16.82
CA GLY A 89 -9.16 11.48 16.72
C GLY A 89 -7.66 11.48 16.99
N ASN A 90 -6.99 10.33 16.92
CA ASN A 90 -5.55 10.24 17.08
C ASN A 90 -4.87 10.14 15.72
N VAL A 91 -3.87 10.99 15.49
CA VAL A 91 -2.97 10.88 14.34
C VAL A 91 -1.60 10.42 14.83
N VAL A 92 -1.08 9.36 14.23
CA VAL A 92 0.25 8.85 14.58
C VAL A 92 1.34 9.78 14.03
N THR A 93 2.38 9.99 14.82
CA THR A 93 3.53 10.82 14.43
C THR A 93 4.81 9.99 14.23
N ARG A 94 4.62 8.72 13.87
CA ARG A 94 5.68 7.77 13.55
C ARG A 94 5.27 6.89 12.38
N ILE A 95 6.22 6.63 11.49
CA ILE A 95 6.16 5.53 10.53
C ILE A 95 7.48 4.75 10.54
N ASP A 96 7.44 3.50 10.09
CA ASP A 96 8.62 2.66 9.91
C ASP A 96 8.72 2.26 8.43
N LYS A 97 9.95 2.19 7.90
CA LYS A 97 10.22 1.82 6.51
C LYS A 97 11.53 1.06 6.41
N ASP A 98 11.48 -0.09 5.74
CA ASP A 98 12.70 -0.80 5.35
C ASP A 98 13.37 -0.08 4.18
N LEU A 99 14.64 0.29 4.37
CA LEU A 99 15.46 1.01 3.41
C LEU A 99 16.79 0.27 3.18
N VAL A 100 17.17 0.12 1.91
CA VAL A 100 18.52 -0.37 1.55
C VAL A 100 19.59 0.65 1.91
N ASN A 101 20.84 0.23 2.00
CA ASN A 101 21.96 1.12 2.28
C ASN A 101 22.07 2.22 1.22
N GLY A 102 22.29 3.45 1.65
CA GLY A 102 22.29 4.61 0.76
C GLY A 102 21.93 5.93 1.44
N ASN A 103 21.94 7.00 0.65
CA ASN A 103 21.55 8.33 1.09
C ASN A 103 20.05 8.55 0.84
N TYR A 104 19.41 9.28 1.74
CA TYR A 104 18.00 9.63 1.63
C TYR A 104 17.76 11.05 2.15
N ALA A 105 16.72 11.69 1.61
CA ALA A 105 16.08 12.83 2.24
C ALA A 105 14.63 12.49 2.52
N TRP A 106 14.10 12.96 3.64
CA TRP A 106 12.69 12.84 3.95
C TRP A 106 12.12 14.17 4.40
N ARG A 107 10.81 14.33 4.22
CA ARG A 107 10.10 15.53 4.61
C ARG A 107 8.71 15.24 5.12
N VAL A 108 8.24 16.08 6.03
CA VAL A 108 6.92 15.98 6.63
C VAL A 108 6.26 17.35 6.73
N LYS A 109 4.96 17.43 6.45
CA LYS A 109 4.11 18.60 6.74
C LYS A 109 2.82 18.17 7.42
N ALA A 110 2.28 19.04 8.26
CA ALA A 110 0.98 18.84 8.89
C ALA A 110 -0.13 19.40 8.00
N LEU A 111 -1.32 18.80 8.07
CA LEU A 111 -2.52 19.24 7.40
C LEU A 111 -3.73 19.15 8.34
N ASN A 112 -4.67 20.06 8.18
CA ASN A 112 -6.04 19.91 8.63
C ASN A 112 -6.99 20.07 7.43
N SER A 113 -8.29 20.30 7.65
CA SER A 113 -9.26 20.36 6.55
C SER A 113 -9.02 21.51 5.56
N ASP A 114 -8.40 22.60 6.03
CA ASP A 114 -8.36 23.88 5.31
C ASP A 114 -6.92 24.42 5.14
N TYR A 115 -5.99 23.99 6.00
CA TYR A 115 -4.63 24.53 6.08
C TYR A 115 -3.57 23.44 6.08
N GLU A 116 -2.38 23.82 5.64
CA GLU A 116 -1.18 22.98 5.67
C GLU A 116 0.06 23.79 6.04
N THR A 117 1.02 23.13 6.69
CA THR A 117 2.34 23.71 6.96
C THR A 117 3.25 23.60 5.74
N VAL A 118 4.35 24.35 5.74
CA VAL A 118 5.49 24.05 4.87
C VAL A 118 6.11 22.70 5.28
N PHE A 119 6.78 22.04 4.34
CA PHE A 119 7.57 20.84 4.64
C PHE A 119 8.80 21.17 5.49
N THR A 120 8.98 20.41 6.56
CA THR A 120 10.29 20.27 7.24
C THR A 120 11.05 19.13 6.56
N VAL A 121 12.33 19.34 6.22
CA VAL A 121 13.18 18.40 5.48
C VAL A 121 14.37 17.96 6.35
N SER A 122 14.79 16.71 6.22
CA SER A 122 16.00 16.15 6.85
C SER A 122 16.67 15.14 5.91
N SER A 123 18.00 15.15 5.85
CA SER A 123 18.80 14.20 5.08
C SER A 123 19.53 13.22 5.99
N PHE A 124 19.69 11.96 5.60
CA PHE A 124 20.36 10.94 6.40
C PHE A 124 20.93 9.83 5.51
N GLN A 125 21.78 8.99 6.08
CA GLN A 125 22.32 7.79 5.44
C GLN A 125 21.85 6.54 6.17
N VAL A 126 21.56 5.48 5.42
CA VAL A 126 21.37 4.12 5.92
C VAL A 126 22.65 3.32 5.64
N ASP A 127 23.20 2.71 6.70
CA ASP A 127 24.40 1.88 6.70
C ASP A 127 24.12 0.63 7.56
N GLY A 128 23.11 -0.14 7.14
CA GLY A 128 22.65 -1.36 7.79
C GLY A 128 23.24 -2.62 7.14
N ASP A 129 22.42 -3.65 6.99
CA ASP A 129 22.76 -4.90 6.29
C ASP A 129 22.87 -4.67 4.78
N GLU A 130 24.05 -4.96 4.23
CA GLU A 130 24.35 -4.89 2.79
C GLU A 130 23.62 -5.96 1.98
N GLU A 131 23.21 -7.06 2.63
CA GLU A 131 22.52 -8.19 1.98
C GLU A 131 21.00 -8.08 2.10
N LEU A 132 20.48 -6.94 2.56
CA LEU A 132 19.04 -6.74 2.61
C LEU A 132 18.44 -6.78 1.21
N ASP A 133 17.50 -7.70 1.03
CA ASP A 133 16.67 -7.82 -0.16
C ASP A 133 15.20 -7.54 0.18
N ILE A 134 14.70 -6.41 -0.31
CA ILE A 134 13.31 -5.97 -0.17
C ILE A 134 12.54 -6.07 -1.49
N THR A 135 13.14 -6.66 -2.54
CA THR A 135 12.55 -6.69 -3.87
C THR A 135 11.83 -8.02 -4.06
N PRO A 136 10.50 -8.05 -4.14
CA PRO A 136 9.79 -9.29 -4.40
C PRO A 136 10.12 -9.86 -5.79
N PRO A 137 10.17 -11.20 -5.93
CA PRO A 137 10.27 -11.86 -7.22
C PRO A 137 9.19 -11.40 -8.22
N ASN A 138 9.50 -11.54 -9.51
CA ASN A 138 8.52 -11.28 -10.57
C ASN A 138 7.33 -12.25 -10.51
N THR A 139 6.13 -11.74 -10.83
CA THR A 139 4.89 -12.53 -10.85
C THR A 139 4.93 -13.61 -11.94
N PRO A 140 4.78 -14.91 -11.58
CA PRO A 140 4.70 -15.99 -12.56
C PRO A 140 3.57 -15.80 -13.58
N GLN A 141 3.86 -16.13 -14.84
CA GLN A 141 2.89 -16.17 -15.94
C GLN A 141 2.62 -17.62 -16.34
N LEU A 142 1.37 -18.07 -16.19
CA LEU A 142 1.00 -19.46 -16.44
C LEU A 142 1.02 -19.79 -17.94
N ALA A 143 1.54 -20.97 -18.30
CA ALA A 143 1.63 -21.43 -19.68
C ALA A 143 0.82 -22.71 -19.92
N THR A 144 1.10 -23.78 -19.18
CA THR A 144 0.37 -25.07 -19.30
C THR A 144 -0.10 -25.59 -17.95
N PRO A 145 -1.26 -26.26 -17.88
CA PRO A 145 -2.31 -26.31 -18.90
C PRO A 145 -2.86 -24.92 -19.23
N ALA A 146 -3.31 -24.69 -20.47
CA ALA A 146 -3.93 -23.43 -20.85
C ALA A 146 -5.25 -23.23 -20.09
N ASN A 147 -5.66 -21.98 -19.89
CA ASN A 147 -6.93 -21.69 -19.20
C ASN A 147 -8.12 -22.28 -19.96
N GLY A 148 -8.94 -23.08 -19.28
CA GLY A 148 -10.07 -23.82 -19.86
C GLY A 148 -9.68 -25.09 -20.63
N ALA A 149 -8.44 -25.57 -20.52
CA ALA A 149 -8.01 -26.78 -21.22
C ALA A 149 -8.78 -28.02 -20.76
N SER A 150 -9.02 -28.95 -21.69
CA SER A 150 -9.54 -30.29 -21.40
C SER A 150 -8.47 -31.34 -21.72
N LEU A 151 -8.10 -32.13 -20.71
CA LEU A 151 -7.04 -33.13 -20.78
C LEU A 151 -7.64 -34.53 -20.72
N THR A 152 -7.12 -35.46 -21.50
CA THR A 152 -7.54 -36.88 -21.50
C THR A 152 -6.56 -37.78 -20.74
N GLN A 153 -5.51 -37.21 -20.16
CA GLN A 153 -4.50 -37.93 -19.41
C GLN A 153 -4.56 -37.47 -17.96
N SER A 154 -4.49 -38.41 -17.02
CA SER A 154 -4.41 -38.13 -15.58
C SER A 154 -3.07 -37.53 -15.17
N SER A 155 -2.01 -37.77 -15.96
CA SER A 155 -0.71 -37.11 -15.77
C SER A 155 -0.75 -35.69 -16.35
N VAL A 156 -0.74 -34.69 -15.47
CA VAL A 156 -0.84 -33.28 -15.84
C VAL A 156 0.49 -32.59 -15.64
N SER A 157 1.00 -31.95 -16.70
CA SER A 157 2.24 -31.16 -16.68
C SER A 157 1.95 -29.66 -16.69
N PHE A 158 2.44 -29.01 -15.65
CA PHE A 158 2.34 -27.58 -15.42
C PHE A 158 3.62 -26.88 -15.84
N SER A 159 3.48 -25.71 -16.47
CA SER A 159 4.60 -24.83 -16.78
C SER A 159 4.19 -23.37 -16.69
N TRP A 160 5.15 -22.52 -16.36
CA TRP A 160 4.99 -21.07 -16.28
C TRP A 160 6.32 -20.39 -16.59
N THR A 161 6.31 -19.08 -16.77
CA THR A 161 7.50 -18.26 -17.01
C THR A 161 7.56 -17.11 -16.03
N ARG A 162 8.77 -16.74 -15.63
CA ARG A 162 9.11 -15.46 -14.99
C ARG A 162 10.60 -15.20 -15.16
N GLU A 163 10.98 -13.94 -15.23
CA GLU A 163 12.39 -13.54 -15.20
C GLU A 163 12.88 -13.52 -13.76
N ASP A 164 14.06 -14.11 -13.51
CA ASP A 164 14.72 -14.01 -12.22
C ASP A 164 15.26 -12.58 -12.03
N ILE A 165 15.12 -12.02 -10.83
CA ILE A 165 15.69 -10.73 -10.45
C ILE A 165 17.01 -10.94 -9.71
N SER A 166 17.90 -9.94 -9.77
CA SER A 166 19.10 -9.96 -8.93
C SER A 166 18.69 -9.76 -7.47
N GLY A 167 19.28 -10.54 -6.57
CA GLY A 167 18.93 -10.54 -5.15
C GLY A 167 19.15 -11.92 -4.56
N THR A 168 18.25 -12.31 -3.67
CA THR A 168 18.30 -13.62 -3.03
C THR A 168 17.71 -14.74 -3.89
N ALA A 169 18.09 -15.99 -3.61
CA ALA A 169 17.75 -17.11 -4.48
C ALA A 169 16.24 -17.41 -4.52
N GLU A 170 15.64 -17.42 -5.72
CA GLU A 170 14.19 -17.55 -5.90
C GLU A 170 13.69 -19.00 -6.03
N ARG A 171 12.43 -19.24 -5.66
CA ARG A 171 11.72 -20.53 -5.74
C ARG A 171 10.23 -20.32 -6.03
N ASP A 172 9.62 -21.27 -6.71
CA ASP A 172 8.19 -21.21 -7.06
C ASP A 172 7.38 -22.25 -6.32
N SER A 173 6.18 -21.85 -5.89
CA SER A 173 5.18 -22.79 -5.40
C SER A 173 3.94 -22.76 -6.29
N ILE A 174 3.52 -23.94 -6.74
CA ILE A 174 2.24 -24.16 -7.41
C ILE A 174 1.18 -24.56 -6.38
N TYR A 175 -0.02 -24.03 -6.57
CA TYR A 175 -1.20 -24.32 -5.77
C TYR A 175 -2.30 -24.83 -6.71
N ILE A 176 -2.88 -25.99 -6.41
CA ILE A 176 -3.95 -26.63 -7.20
C ILE A 176 -5.13 -26.89 -6.28
N PHE A 177 -6.32 -26.49 -6.71
CA PHE A 177 -7.58 -26.54 -5.98
C PHE A 177 -8.62 -27.31 -6.79
N SER A 178 -9.58 -27.92 -6.11
CA SER A 178 -10.71 -28.62 -6.72
C SER A 178 -11.99 -27.77 -6.79
N ASP A 179 -11.93 -26.50 -6.39
CA ASP A 179 -13.05 -25.55 -6.37
C ASP A 179 -12.64 -24.17 -6.90
N GLU A 180 -13.60 -23.45 -7.48
CA GLU A 180 -13.40 -22.11 -8.05
C GLU A 180 -13.10 -21.05 -6.98
N SER A 181 -13.61 -21.24 -5.76
CA SER A 181 -13.36 -20.34 -4.63
C SER A 181 -11.96 -20.47 -4.02
N LEU A 182 -11.12 -21.38 -4.51
CA LEU A 182 -9.74 -21.63 -4.05
C LEU A 182 -9.68 -21.98 -2.54
N THR A 183 -10.63 -22.79 -2.06
CA THR A 183 -10.73 -23.20 -0.66
C THR A 183 -10.33 -24.66 -0.42
N ALA A 184 -10.54 -25.53 -1.41
CA ALA A 184 -10.24 -26.96 -1.38
C ALA A 184 -8.88 -27.24 -2.03
N LEU A 185 -7.81 -26.88 -1.31
CA LEU A 185 -6.44 -27.12 -1.76
C LEU A 185 -6.16 -28.62 -1.90
N THR A 186 -5.88 -29.05 -3.13
CA THR A 186 -5.51 -30.43 -3.47
C THR A 186 -3.99 -30.61 -3.44
N THR A 187 -3.23 -29.63 -3.91
CA THR A 187 -1.77 -29.74 -3.98
C THR A 187 -1.10 -28.40 -3.73
N LYS A 188 -0.05 -28.44 -2.91
CA LYS A 188 0.97 -27.39 -2.82
C LYS A 188 2.33 -28.05 -3.05
N ALA A 189 3.06 -27.60 -4.05
CA ALA A 189 4.35 -28.18 -4.40
C ALA A 189 5.35 -27.13 -4.87
N LEU A 190 6.63 -27.46 -4.78
CA LEU A 190 7.69 -26.66 -5.37
C LEU A 190 7.76 -26.93 -6.87
N GLY A 191 7.88 -25.86 -7.65
CA GLY A 191 8.05 -25.92 -9.08
C GLY A 191 9.50 -25.77 -9.50
N ALA A 192 10.23 -26.88 -9.59
CA ALA A 192 11.60 -26.88 -10.06
C ALA A 192 11.65 -26.50 -11.56
N ASN A 193 12.59 -25.63 -11.93
CA ASN A 193 12.76 -25.16 -13.31
C ASN A 193 11.45 -24.62 -13.94
N LYS A 194 10.61 -23.96 -13.13
CA LYS A 194 9.35 -23.33 -13.58
C LYS A 194 8.35 -24.34 -14.18
N THR A 195 8.42 -25.59 -13.72
CA THR A 195 7.53 -26.69 -14.12
C THR A 195 7.14 -27.54 -12.92
N TYR A 196 6.04 -28.27 -13.05
CA TYR A 196 5.61 -29.29 -12.08
C TYR A 196 4.79 -30.37 -12.80
N THR A 197 4.83 -31.61 -12.34
CA THR A 197 3.98 -32.69 -12.90
C THR A 197 3.39 -33.50 -11.76
N THR A 198 2.10 -33.81 -11.87
CA THR A 198 1.40 -34.66 -10.91
C THR A 198 0.30 -35.46 -11.60
N SER A 199 -0.21 -36.49 -10.92
CA SER A 199 -1.38 -37.25 -11.37
C SER A 199 -2.63 -36.76 -10.66
N LEU A 200 -3.66 -36.40 -11.42
CA LEU A 200 -4.95 -35.94 -10.93
C LEU A 200 -6.06 -36.88 -11.41
N ALA A 201 -7.05 -37.11 -10.55
CA ALA A 201 -8.28 -37.81 -10.94
C ALA A 201 -9.11 -36.94 -11.90
N SER A 202 -10.13 -37.53 -12.51
CA SER A 202 -11.08 -36.78 -13.32
C SER A 202 -11.78 -35.71 -12.48
N GLY A 203 -12.00 -34.55 -13.08
CA GLY A 203 -12.51 -33.37 -12.39
C GLY A 203 -12.00 -32.06 -12.97
N THR A 204 -12.54 -30.96 -12.47
CA THR A 204 -12.09 -29.60 -12.82
C THR A 204 -11.23 -29.05 -11.70
N PHE A 205 -10.09 -28.47 -12.06
CA PHE A 205 -9.11 -27.93 -11.14
C PHE A 205 -8.78 -26.48 -11.47
N TYR A 206 -8.44 -25.73 -10.44
CA TYR A 206 -8.03 -24.34 -10.49
C TYR A 206 -6.63 -24.23 -9.93
N TRP A 207 -5.76 -23.45 -10.57
CA TRP A 207 -4.38 -23.37 -10.14
C TRP A 207 -3.78 -22.00 -10.38
N TYR A 208 -2.83 -21.66 -9.51
CA TYR A 208 -1.98 -20.48 -9.64
C TYR A 208 -0.58 -20.81 -9.12
N VAL A 209 0.38 -19.95 -9.47
CA VAL A 209 1.76 -20.05 -9.02
C VAL A 209 2.14 -18.74 -8.31
N ARG A 210 2.99 -18.85 -7.29
CA ARG A 210 3.58 -17.71 -6.59
C ARG A 210 5.07 -17.95 -6.39
N ALA A 211 5.86 -16.91 -6.63
CA ALA A 211 7.31 -16.93 -6.42
C ALA A 211 7.68 -16.37 -5.05
N PHE A 212 8.78 -16.87 -4.51
CA PHE A 212 9.35 -16.55 -3.21
C PHE A 212 10.86 -16.45 -3.36
N ASP A 213 11.50 -15.64 -2.54
CA ASP A 213 12.97 -15.61 -2.44
C ASP A 213 13.45 -16.09 -1.08
N ALA A 214 14.76 -16.07 -0.86
CA ALA A 214 15.35 -16.52 0.40
C ALA A 214 15.28 -15.44 1.51
N ALA A 215 15.09 -14.17 1.15
CA ALA A 215 14.81 -13.08 2.09
C ALA A 215 13.37 -13.12 2.64
N GLY A 216 12.47 -13.88 1.99
CA GLY A 216 11.09 -14.07 2.39
C GLY A 216 10.09 -13.17 1.65
N ASN A 217 10.54 -12.42 0.64
CA ASN A 217 9.64 -11.66 -0.22
C ASN A 217 8.82 -12.61 -1.10
N LYS A 218 7.66 -12.10 -1.53
CA LYS A 218 6.65 -12.89 -2.26
C LYS A 218 6.16 -12.07 -3.44
N SER A 219 6.17 -12.66 -4.63
CA SER A 219 5.52 -12.05 -5.79
C SER A 219 4.01 -11.89 -5.54
N ASP A 220 3.30 -11.18 -6.42
CA ASP A 220 1.86 -11.42 -6.54
C ASP A 220 1.60 -12.86 -6.97
N ALA A 221 0.40 -13.37 -6.69
CA ALA A 221 -0.02 -14.62 -7.30
C ALA A 221 -0.22 -14.40 -8.80
N SER A 222 0.07 -15.41 -9.61
CA SER A 222 -0.36 -15.40 -11.01
C SER A 222 -1.88 -15.28 -11.12
N SER A 223 -2.39 -14.95 -12.30
CA SER A 223 -3.80 -15.21 -12.62
C SER A 223 -4.13 -16.69 -12.37
N THR A 224 -5.35 -16.98 -11.92
CA THR A 224 -5.82 -18.35 -11.78
C THR A 224 -6.24 -18.90 -13.14
N PHE A 225 -5.69 -20.05 -13.52
CA PHE A 225 -6.17 -20.84 -14.65
C PHE A 225 -7.01 -22.01 -14.15
N ASN A 226 -7.95 -22.46 -14.97
CA ASN A 226 -8.67 -23.71 -14.75
C ASN A 226 -8.43 -24.72 -15.88
N PHE A 227 -8.63 -26.00 -15.61
CA PHE A 227 -8.64 -27.07 -16.60
C PHE A 227 -9.46 -28.26 -16.10
N THR A 228 -9.86 -29.14 -17.02
CA THR A 228 -10.59 -30.38 -16.72
C THR A 228 -9.79 -31.60 -17.12
N VAL A 229 -9.74 -32.61 -16.25
CA VAL A 229 -9.26 -33.96 -16.57
C VAL A 229 -10.48 -34.83 -16.84
N ALA A 230 -10.58 -35.37 -18.06
CA ALA A 230 -11.63 -36.29 -18.45
C ALA A 230 -11.37 -37.72 -17.93
N ASP A 231 -12.44 -38.51 -17.83
CA ASP A 231 -12.39 -39.96 -17.54
C ASP A 231 -11.71 -40.76 -18.65
#